data_AF-A0A9W8ME64-F1
#
_entry.id   AF-A0A9W8ME64-F1
#
_cell.length_a   1.000
_cell.length_b   1.000
_cell.length_c   1.000
_cell.angle_alpha   90.00
_cell.angle_beta   90.00
_cell.angle_gamma   90.00
#
_symmetry.space_group_name_H-M   'P 1'
#
loop_
_entity.id
_entity.type
_entity.pdbx_description
1 polymer ?
#
loop_
_entity_poly.entity_id
_entity_poly.type
_entity_poly.pdbx_seq_one_letter_code
_entity_poly.pdbx_strand_id
1 'polypeptide(L)'
;MRGETEGLPNVFKLPVLEFELPNGSQCTITNPLAFYDFEGDIPDGFQNMVWSTSLVPEEAESFFKIWPRTYRWPTSSPNAPNEDYERINTLMRGDKAQRGSVRQLRDQVGRLFTYPTPGETALVYEHRLMDIAIGSIEAPHNTVHLLLGGLGYMANADYAGFDPIFYIHHCNIDRILAFWEYTYNEFWVGEGYYHKDGGENVIRFTQSGGPSGSGAVEVDQSSPLQPYRSTKGEYWIPKQARFLNASSSFEQDLVAKVGQEVKRVRLTDPLPTTDEEVHICRAVLQASFPLAQPREGKLELGDAKNETRGGANSKVVPNYRHFYVFVELVGHAFGGSYSLELVHEGQVIASFAIFSRGDQTQCAACRVQREAGGLVKGVVHIPDDVITSIIDSRSDELSRLPDQGKLPEVARAVRESVHVRLVNPAGHLLADAVGHSRGSDSGSGEGAGIPLDDAIIPKIELQSCRAVRKEWPVELEDEPGEAALSFFGHVEFGDLLTSDHQWRKA
;
A
#
# COMPACT_ATOMS: atom_id res chain seq x y z
N MET A 1 15.47 -21.29 14.97
CA MET A 1 16.02 -20.56 13.80
C MET A 1 15.51 -19.13 13.88
N ARG A 2 16.39 -18.12 13.94
CA ARG A 2 15.97 -16.78 13.50
C ARG A 2 15.84 -16.88 11.99
N GLY A 3 14.64 -16.69 11.46
CA GLY A 3 14.42 -16.68 10.01
C GLY A 3 15.28 -15.63 9.32
N GLU A 4 15.45 -15.74 8.01
CA GLU A 4 16.01 -14.66 7.19
C GLU A 4 15.28 -13.35 7.53
N THR A 5 16.03 -12.29 7.84
CA THR A 5 15.45 -11.01 8.28
C THR A 5 14.93 -10.17 7.12
N GLU A 6 15.31 -10.50 5.89
CA GLU A 6 14.87 -9.84 4.65
C GLU A 6 14.74 -10.83 3.48
N GLY A 7 13.90 -10.48 2.50
CA GLY A 7 13.58 -11.31 1.34
C GLY A 7 12.61 -12.44 1.61
N LEU A 8 12.46 -13.33 0.62
CA LEU A 8 11.59 -14.50 0.73
C LEU A 8 12.33 -15.63 1.48
N PRO A 9 11.82 -16.11 2.63
CA PRO A 9 12.44 -17.22 3.34
C PRO A 9 12.61 -18.48 2.50
N ASN A 10 13.72 -19.20 2.67
CA ASN A 10 14.02 -20.45 1.96
C ASN A 10 12.91 -21.50 2.02
N VAL A 11 12.17 -21.58 3.13
CA VAL A 11 11.05 -22.52 3.27
C VAL A 11 9.95 -22.31 2.23
N PHE A 12 9.87 -21.13 1.59
CA PHE A 12 8.91 -20.87 0.51
C PHE A 12 9.48 -21.08 -0.89
N LYS A 13 10.78 -21.41 -1.02
CA LYS A 13 11.47 -21.51 -2.32
C LYS A 13 11.93 -22.92 -2.65
N LEU A 14 12.35 -23.66 -1.63
CA LEU A 14 12.94 -24.99 -1.81
C LEU A 14 11.90 -25.96 -2.38
N PRO A 15 12.22 -26.76 -3.40
CA PRO A 15 11.25 -27.70 -3.99
C PRO A 15 10.93 -28.88 -3.06
N VAL A 16 11.85 -29.20 -2.15
CA VAL A 16 11.71 -30.28 -1.16
C VAL A 16 12.14 -29.79 0.21
N LEU A 17 11.62 -30.44 1.24
CA LEU A 17 12.01 -30.25 2.63
C LEU A 17 12.49 -31.58 3.22
N GLU A 18 13.50 -31.51 4.07
CA GLU A 18 14.04 -32.66 4.81
C GLU A 18 13.55 -32.63 6.25
N PHE A 19 13.09 -33.77 6.75
CA PHE A 19 12.55 -33.94 8.10
C PHE A 19 13.17 -35.15 8.78
N GLU A 20 13.46 -35.00 10.07
CA GLU A 20 13.74 -36.13 10.95
C GLU A 20 12.42 -36.68 11.52
N LEU A 21 12.16 -37.96 11.27
CA LEU A 21 11.01 -38.67 11.81
C LEU A 21 11.25 -39.05 13.29
N PRO A 22 10.19 -39.34 14.08
CA PRO A 22 10.34 -39.67 15.50
C PRO A 22 11.25 -40.87 15.80
N ASN A 23 11.52 -41.73 14.82
CA ASN A 23 12.44 -42.88 14.93
C ASN A 23 13.91 -42.52 14.59
N GLY A 24 14.22 -41.24 14.34
CA GLY A 24 15.54 -40.74 13.96
C GLY A 24 15.89 -40.92 12.47
N SER A 25 15.02 -41.51 11.66
CA SER A 25 15.24 -41.62 10.21
C SER A 25 14.93 -40.30 9.50
N GLN A 26 15.65 -40.02 8.41
CA GLN A 26 15.43 -38.84 7.58
C GLN A 26 14.41 -39.12 6.47
N CYS A 27 13.56 -38.15 6.17
CA CYS A 27 12.56 -38.19 5.12
C CYS A 27 12.61 -36.91 4.30
N THR A 28 12.54 -37.04 2.98
CA THR A 28 12.42 -35.90 2.05
C THR A 28 11.00 -35.88 1.49
N ILE A 29 10.32 -34.73 1.57
CA ILE A 29 9.00 -34.54 0.97
C ILE A 29 9.01 -33.35 0.02
N THR A 30 8.14 -33.37 -0.99
CA THR A 30 7.82 -32.17 -1.78
C THR A 30 7.37 -31.06 -0.84
N ASN A 31 7.88 -29.85 -1.05
CA ASN A 31 7.58 -28.73 -0.17
C ASN A 31 6.17 -28.17 -0.44
N PRO A 32 5.19 -28.37 0.46
CA PRO A 32 3.83 -27.89 0.26
C PRO A 32 3.70 -26.37 0.42
N LEU A 33 4.77 -25.67 0.84
CA LEU A 33 4.80 -24.21 0.99
C LEU A 33 5.42 -23.50 -0.22
N ALA A 34 6.11 -24.24 -1.09
CA ALA A 34 6.72 -23.68 -2.29
C ALA A 34 5.68 -23.48 -3.42
N PHE A 35 4.77 -24.43 -3.58
CA PHE A 35 3.74 -24.42 -4.61
C PHE A 35 2.60 -25.38 -4.26
N TYR A 36 1.45 -25.20 -4.91
CA TYR A 36 0.37 -26.17 -4.95
C TYR A 36 0.38 -26.90 -6.28
N ASP A 37 0.43 -28.24 -6.25
CA ASP A 37 0.35 -29.12 -7.43
C ASP A 37 -1.11 -29.47 -7.70
N PHE A 38 -1.58 -29.26 -8.93
CA PHE A 38 -2.94 -29.62 -9.34
C PHE A 38 -3.10 -31.09 -9.67
N GLU A 39 -2.02 -31.88 -9.65
CA GLU A 39 -2.00 -33.33 -9.91
C GLU A 39 -2.61 -33.72 -11.27
N GLY A 40 -2.57 -32.79 -12.23
CA GLY A 40 -3.15 -32.95 -13.57
C GLY A 40 -4.60 -32.49 -13.72
N ASP A 41 -5.28 -32.18 -12.61
CA ASP A 41 -6.68 -31.74 -12.58
C ASP A 41 -6.76 -30.21 -12.33
N ILE A 42 -6.37 -29.44 -13.34
CA ILE A 42 -6.46 -27.97 -13.29
C ILE A 42 -7.95 -27.58 -13.21
N PRO A 43 -8.37 -26.73 -12.26
CA PRO A 43 -9.78 -26.39 -12.08
C PRO A 43 -10.44 -25.82 -13.33
N ASP A 44 -11.67 -26.26 -13.59
CA ASP A 44 -12.52 -25.70 -14.63
C ASP A 44 -12.65 -24.18 -14.48
N GLY A 45 -12.50 -23.47 -15.59
CA GLY A 45 -12.64 -22.02 -15.65
C GLY A 45 -11.32 -21.24 -15.65
N PHE A 46 -10.17 -21.87 -15.34
CA PHE A 46 -8.86 -21.23 -15.48
C PHE A 46 -8.64 -20.79 -16.94
N GLN A 47 -8.27 -19.52 -17.11
CA GLN A 47 -7.98 -18.90 -18.40
C GLN A 47 -6.55 -18.38 -18.43
N ASN A 48 -5.90 -18.52 -19.58
CA ASN A 48 -4.64 -17.81 -19.82
C ASN A 48 -4.89 -16.31 -19.89
N MET A 49 -3.84 -15.55 -19.60
CA MET A 49 -3.88 -14.10 -19.58
C MET A 49 -2.77 -13.52 -20.45
N VAL A 50 -3.14 -12.84 -21.52
CA VAL A 50 -2.20 -12.18 -22.43
C VAL A 50 -1.96 -10.76 -21.94
N TRP A 51 -0.69 -10.42 -21.78
CA TRP A 51 -0.21 -9.10 -21.42
C TRP A 51 0.40 -8.44 -22.66
N SER A 52 -0.46 -7.90 -23.53
CA SER A 52 -0.04 -7.21 -24.75
C SER A 52 0.05 -5.70 -24.53
N THR A 53 1.16 -5.08 -24.95
CA THR A 53 1.24 -3.63 -25.21
C THR A 53 1.87 -3.39 -26.59
N SER A 54 1.74 -2.19 -27.13
CA SER A 54 2.22 -1.86 -28.48
C SER A 54 3.77 -1.84 -28.58
N LEU A 55 4.47 -1.77 -27.44
CA LEU A 55 5.93 -1.66 -27.32
C LEU A 55 6.62 -2.93 -26.76
N VAL A 56 5.88 -3.97 -26.38
CA VAL A 56 6.48 -5.29 -26.04
C VAL A 56 6.25 -6.24 -27.22
N PRO A 57 7.24 -6.43 -28.12
CA PRO A 57 7.07 -7.20 -29.35
C PRO A 57 6.89 -8.72 -29.14
N GLU A 58 7.14 -9.23 -27.92
CA GLU A 58 6.81 -10.60 -27.54
C GLU A 58 5.63 -10.59 -26.56
N GLU A 59 4.53 -11.25 -26.94
CA GLU A 59 3.37 -11.46 -26.08
C GLU A 59 3.81 -12.13 -24.78
N ALA A 60 3.75 -11.40 -23.66
CA ALA A 60 3.90 -12.03 -22.35
C ALA A 60 2.55 -12.63 -21.97
N GLU A 61 2.48 -13.95 -21.84
CA GLU A 61 1.28 -14.68 -21.44
C GLU A 61 1.50 -15.42 -20.11
N SER A 62 0.48 -15.40 -19.25
CA SER A 62 0.34 -16.27 -18.09
C SER A 62 -0.50 -17.48 -18.47
N PHE A 63 0.03 -18.69 -18.32
CA PHE A 63 -0.57 -19.91 -18.83
C PHE A 63 -1.36 -20.70 -17.77
N PHE A 64 -2.22 -20.01 -17.00
CA PHE A 64 -2.96 -20.61 -15.87
C PHE A 64 -3.74 -21.87 -16.26
N LYS A 65 -4.27 -21.96 -17.50
CA LYS A 65 -5.07 -23.10 -17.95
C LYS A 65 -4.28 -24.40 -18.09
N ILE A 66 -2.95 -24.33 -18.21
CA ILE A 66 -2.10 -25.49 -18.52
C ILE A 66 -0.95 -25.69 -17.55
N TRP A 67 -0.65 -24.68 -16.72
CA TRP A 67 0.37 -24.80 -15.69
C TRP A 67 -0.06 -25.83 -14.63
N PRO A 68 0.72 -26.91 -14.42
CA PRO A 68 0.31 -28.03 -13.57
C PRO A 68 0.40 -27.72 -12.07
N ARG A 69 1.00 -26.58 -11.70
CA ARG A 69 1.14 -26.11 -10.33
C ARG A 69 1.10 -24.58 -10.28
N THR A 70 1.07 -24.03 -9.08
CA THR A 70 1.24 -22.60 -8.89
C THR A 70 2.69 -22.17 -9.12
N TYR A 71 2.89 -21.01 -9.72
CA TYR A 71 4.20 -20.42 -10.01
C TYR A 71 4.30 -18.98 -9.51
N ARG A 72 5.47 -18.60 -9.01
CA ARG A 72 5.83 -17.24 -8.56
C ARG A 72 6.90 -16.66 -9.48
N TRP A 73 6.64 -15.48 -10.05
CA TRP A 73 7.48 -14.88 -11.10
C TRP A 73 7.87 -15.86 -12.22
N PRO A 74 6.90 -16.55 -12.85
CA PRO A 74 7.18 -17.41 -13.97
C PRO A 74 7.65 -16.61 -15.20
N THR A 75 8.60 -17.16 -15.95
CA THR A 75 8.79 -16.80 -17.36
C THR A 75 7.50 -17.06 -18.15
N SER A 76 7.24 -16.26 -19.18
CA SER A 76 6.13 -16.56 -20.10
C SER A 76 6.45 -17.78 -20.96
N SER A 77 6.08 -18.96 -20.46
CA SER A 77 6.23 -20.23 -21.17
C SER A 77 5.09 -21.19 -20.82
N PRO A 78 4.45 -21.84 -21.80
CA PRO A 78 3.43 -22.85 -21.55
C PRO A 78 4.00 -24.11 -20.89
N ASN A 79 5.26 -24.44 -21.20
CA ASN A 79 5.92 -25.67 -20.76
C ASN A 79 7.12 -25.31 -19.87
N ALA A 80 7.15 -25.87 -18.65
CA ALA A 80 8.24 -25.72 -17.68
C ALA A 80 8.71 -24.26 -17.48
N PRO A 81 7.82 -23.34 -17.04
CA PRO A 81 8.23 -21.97 -16.75
C PRO A 81 9.24 -21.95 -15.59
N ASN A 82 10.25 -21.08 -15.71
CA ASN A 82 11.23 -20.85 -14.64
C ASN A 82 10.69 -19.78 -13.68
N GLU A 83 10.86 -20.00 -12.37
CA GLU A 83 10.49 -19.05 -11.32
C GLU A 83 11.68 -18.16 -10.95
N ASP A 84 11.50 -16.84 -11.02
CA ASP A 84 12.58 -15.88 -10.73
C ASP A 84 12.59 -15.45 -9.25
N TYR A 85 13.05 -16.35 -8.39
CA TYR A 85 13.21 -16.06 -6.95
C TYR A 85 14.28 -15.01 -6.65
N GLU A 86 15.25 -14.80 -7.54
CA GLU A 86 16.25 -13.74 -7.40
C GLU A 86 15.62 -12.36 -7.62
N ARG A 87 14.71 -12.24 -8.59
CA ARG A 87 13.90 -11.03 -8.78
C ARG A 87 13.02 -10.73 -7.58
N ILE A 88 12.32 -11.74 -7.05
CA ILE A 88 11.51 -11.57 -5.83
C ILE A 88 12.41 -11.08 -4.67
N ASN A 89 13.55 -11.71 -4.44
CA ASN A 89 14.47 -11.29 -3.38
C ASN A 89 15.04 -9.89 -3.63
N THR A 90 15.36 -9.54 -4.88
CA THR A 90 15.82 -8.21 -5.24
C THR A 90 14.78 -7.17 -4.85
N LEU A 91 13.51 -7.41 -5.17
CA LEU A 91 12.40 -6.51 -4.85
C LEU A 91 12.13 -6.41 -3.33
N MET A 92 12.29 -7.54 -2.61
CA MET A 92 11.98 -7.67 -1.18
C MET A 92 13.21 -7.60 -0.24
N ARG A 93 14.36 -7.08 -0.69
CA ARG A 93 15.55 -6.89 0.17
C ARG A 93 16.11 -5.47 0.07
N GLY A 94 16.65 -5.01 1.20
CA GLY A 94 17.32 -3.72 1.32
C GLY A 94 16.40 -2.51 1.12
N ASP A 95 17.05 -1.34 1.08
CA ASP A 95 16.38 -0.03 1.05
C ASP A 95 16.50 0.68 -0.30
N LYS A 96 16.81 -0.07 -1.38
CA LYS A 96 16.96 0.50 -2.72
C LYS A 96 15.62 1.08 -3.20
N ALA A 97 15.68 2.24 -3.85
CA ALA A 97 14.55 2.83 -4.56
C ALA A 97 14.15 1.93 -5.73
N GLN A 98 13.05 1.21 -5.56
CA GLN A 98 12.44 0.35 -6.57
C GLN A 98 10.96 0.12 -6.24
N ARG A 99 10.21 -0.43 -7.20
CA ARG A 99 8.80 -0.81 -7.02
C ARG A 99 8.64 -1.73 -5.81
N GLY A 100 7.78 -1.34 -4.87
CA GLY A 100 7.45 -2.13 -3.70
C GLY A 100 8.64 -2.47 -2.79
N SER A 101 9.65 -1.60 -2.72
CA SER A 101 10.82 -1.83 -1.86
C SER A 101 10.42 -2.13 -0.41
N VAL A 102 11.29 -2.83 0.32
CA VAL A 102 11.07 -3.12 1.75
C VAL A 102 10.93 -1.82 2.54
N ARG A 103 11.71 -0.80 2.19
CA ARG A 103 11.58 0.56 2.74
C ARG A 103 10.16 1.10 2.55
N GLN A 104 9.59 1.02 1.34
CA GLN A 104 8.23 1.46 1.06
C GLN A 104 7.19 0.66 1.86
N LEU A 105 7.31 -0.67 1.90
CA LEU A 105 6.38 -1.54 2.62
C LEU A 105 6.42 -1.27 4.14
N ARG A 106 7.62 -1.12 4.73
CA ARG A 106 7.79 -0.78 6.15
C ARG A 106 7.20 0.60 6.46
N ASP A 107 7.45 1.60 5.61
CA ASP A 107 6.87 2.94 5.75
C ASP A 107 5.33 2.90 5.68
N GLN A 108 4.75 2.21 4.70
CA GLN A 108 3.29 2.05 4.58
C GLN A 108 2.67 1.38 5.80
N VAL A 109 3.28 0.31 6.33
CA VAL A 109 2.76 -0.36 7.54
C VAL A 109 2.97 0.51 8.78
N GLY A 110 4.13 1.15 8.95
CA GLY A 110 4.40 2.05 10.08
C GLY A 110 3.42 3.22 10.15
N ARG A 111 3.01 3.75 8.99
CA ARG A 111 2.01 4.82 8.88
C ARG A 111 0.63 4.42 9.37
N LEU A 112 0.23 3.15 9.27
CA LEU A 112 -1.04 2.67 9.85
C LEU A 112 -1.16 2.97 11.35
N PHE A 113 -0.06 3.29 12.04
CA PHE A 113 -0.02 3.64 13.45
C PHE A 113 0.21 5.15 13.71
N THR A 114 -0.12 5.99 12.73
CA THR A 114 -0.02 7.46 12.81
C THR A 114 -1.38 8.17 12.83
N TYR A 115 -2.49 7.41 12.81
CA TYR A 115 -3.84 7.99 12.95
C TYR A 115 -3.98 8.73 14.27
N PRO A 116 -4.74 9.85 14.29
CA PRO A 116 -5.06 10.56 15.51
C PRO A 116 -5.86 9.67 16.46
N THR A 117 -5.60 9.81 17.76
CA THR A 117 -6.43 9.19 18.80
C THR A 117 -7.73 9.99 19.02
N PRO A 118 -8.77 9.41 19.65
CA PRO A 118 -10.03 10.08 19.97
C PRO A 118 -9.86 11.44 20.70
N GLY A 119 -8.89 11.55 21.61
CA GLY A 119 -8.51 12.82 22.26
C GLY A 119 -7.76 13.81 21.36
N GLU A 120 -7.07 13.32 20.33
CA GLU A 120 -6.38 14.12 19.32
C GLU A 120 -7.29 14.52 18.14
N THR A 121 -8.51 13.96 18.05
CA THR A 121 -9.46 14.22 16.95
C THR A 121 -9.79 15.70 16.78
N ALA A 122 -9.77 16.49 17.87
CA ALA A 122 -9.91 17.95 17.85
C ALA A 122 -8.92 18.67 16.90
N LEU A 123 -7.76 18.06 16.62
CA LEU A 123 -6.73 18.57 15.70
C LEU A 123 -7.02 18.27 14.23
N VAL A 124 -7.95 17.36 13.96
CA VAL A 124 -8.31 16.87 12.62
C VAL A 124 -9.68 17.42 12.18
N TYR A 125 -10.40 18.12 13.07
CA TYR A 125 -11.76 18.62 12.81
C TYR A 125 -11.88 19.68 11.70
N GLU A 126 -10.78 20.15 11.12
CA GLU A 126 -10.87 21.01 9.93
C GLU A 126 -11.06 20.21 8.63
N HIS A 127 -10.59 18.95 8.52
CA HIS A 127 -10.81 18.12 7.32
C HIS A 127 -10.95 16.62 7.67
N ARG A 128 -12.10 16.06 7.28
CA ARG A 128 -12.70 14.82 7.79
C ARG A 128 -11.88 13.55 7.52
N LEU A 129 -12.10 12.55 8.39
CA LEU A 129 -11.37 11.27 8.57
C LEU A 129 -11.12 10.41 7.31
N MET A 130 -11.72 10.71 6.16
CA MET A 130 -11.55 9.91 4.93
C MET A 130 -10.35 10.34 4.07
N ASP A 131 -9.87 11.57 4.20
CA ASP A 131 -8.72 12.09 3.44
C ASP A 131 -7.42 12.04 4.24
N ILE A 132 -7.36 11.22 5.29
CA ILE A 132 -6.16 11.09 6.10
C ILE A 132 -5.06 10.46 5.23
N ALA A 133 -4.08 11.29 4.87
CA ALA A 133 -2.98 10.97 3.98
C ALA A 133 -1.91 10.05 4.58
N ILE A 134 -2.36 8.91 5.10
CA ILE A 134 -1.59 7.94 5.87
C ILE A 134 -1.57 6.58 5.17
N GLY A 135 -2.58 6.26 4.36
CA GLY A 135 -2.67 5.03 3.55
C GLY A 135 -3.73 4.05 4.07
N SER A 136 -3.76 2.83 3.52
CA SER A 136 -4.65 1.74 3.95
C SER A 136 -3.84 0.46 4.15
N ILE A 137 -4.37 -0.50 4.93
CA ILE A 137 -3.74 -1.82 5.10
C ILE A 137 -3.73 -2.62 3.78
N GLU A 138 -4.67 -2.33 2.88
CA GLU A 138 -4.79 -3.00 1.58
C GLU A 138 -3.66 -2.58 0.61
N ALA A 139 -3.13 -1.36 0.72
CA ALA A 139 -2.06 -0.87 -0.16
C ALA A 139 -0.75 -1.69 -0.08
N PRO A 140 -0.14 -1.94 1.10
CA PRO A 140 1.02 -2.82 1.20
C PRO A 140 0.64 -4.29 0.92
N HIS A 141 -0.59 -4.72 1.22
CA HIS A 141 -1.10 -6.05 0.86
C HIS A 141 -1.06 -6.28 -0.67
N ASN A 142 -1.61 -5.35 -1.45
CA ASN A 142 -1.64 -5.42 -2.91
C ASN A 142 -0.23 -5.41 -3.50
N THR A 143 0.65 -4.59 -2.91
CA THR A 143 2.05 -4.52 -3.33
C THR A 143 2.72 -5.88 -3.19
N VAL A 144 2.59 -6.56 -2.06
CA VAL A 144 3.17 -7.90 -1.84
C VAL A 144 2.60 -8.94 -2.82
N HIS A 145 1.31 -8.89 -3.13
CA HIS A 145 0.70 -9.76 -4.15
C HIS A 145 1.41 -9.65 -5.51
N LEU A 146 1.58 -8.42 -6.02
CA LEU A 146 2.24 -8.19 -7.30
C LEU A 146 3.75 -8.52 -7.25
N LEU A 147 4.41 -8.21 -6.12
CA LEU A 147 5.82 -8.53 -5.89
C LEU A 147 6.12 -10.02 -5.79
N LEU A 148 5.17 -10.85 -5.35
CA LEU A 148 5.33 -12.31 -5.31
C LEU A 148 4.88 -12.97 -6.61
N GLY A 149 3.89 -12.39 -7.28
CA GLY A 149 3.28 -13.00 -8.45
C GLY A 149 4.06 -12.78 -9.74
N GLY A 150 4.45 -11.53 -10.06
CA GLY A 150 4.84 -11.21 -11.43
C GLY A 150 3.73 -11.64 -12.41
N LEU A 151 4.04 -12.46 -13.41
CA LEU A 151 3.02 -13.06 -14.29
C LEU A 151 2.31 -14.30 -13.70
N GLY A 152 2.58 -14.62 -12.44
CA GLY A 152 2.12 -15.83 -11.75
C GLY A 152 0.85 -15.62 -10.91
N TYR A 153 0.59 -16.61 -10.06
CA TYR A 153 -0.70 -16.75 -9.35
C TYR A 153 -0.94 -15.64 -8.32
N MET A 154 0.09 -15.28 -7.54
CA MET A 154 -0.04 -14.27 -6.48
C MET A 154 -0.41 -12.86 -6.98
N ALA A 155 -0.21 -12.55 -8.27
CA ALA A 155 -0.57 -11.26 -8.86
C ALA A 155 -1.96 -11.26 -9.55
N ASN A 156 -2.70 -12.37 -9.46
CA ASN A 156 -4.05 -12.47 -10.03
C ASN A 156 -5.07 -12.84 -8.94
N ALA A 157 -6.05 -11.96 -8.70
CA ALA A 157 -7.04 -12.15 -7.64
C ALA A 157 -7.98 -13.37 -7.84
N ASP A 158 -8.13 -13.88 -9.06
CA ASP A 158 -8.88 -15.12 -9.31
C ASP A 158 -8.08 -16.37 -8.88
N TYR A 159 -6.74 -16.30 -8.87
CA TYR A 159 -5.86 -17.46 -8.71
C TYR A 159 -4.91 -17.40 -7.51
N ALA A 160 -4.75 -16.24 -6.85
CA ALA A 160 -3.78 -16.07 -5.78
C ALA A 160 -4.00 -17.03 -4.59
N GLY A 161 -5.26 -17.34 -4.27
CA GLY A 161 -5.62 -18.25 -3.18
C GLY A 161 -5.17 -19.71 -3.35
N PHE A 162 -4.73 -20.10 -4.55
CA PHE A 162 -4.15 -21.43 -4.78
C PHE A 162 -2.68 -21.52 -4.35
N ASP A 163 -1.95 -20.40 -4.34
CA ASP A 163 -0.54 -20.41 -3.93
C ASP A 163 -0.46 -20.51 -2.38
N PRO A 164 0.25 -21.49 -1.80
CA PRO A 164 0.33 -21.65 -0.35
C PRO A 164 0.81 -20.40 0.41
N ILE A 165 1.63 -19.54 -0.20
CA ILE A 165 2.11 -18.31 0.48
C ILE A 165 0.99 -17.28 0.69
N PHE A 166 -0.12 -17.38 -0.06
CA PHE A 166 -1.30 -16.54 0.12
C PHE A 166 -1.74 -16.51 1.59
N TYR A 167 -1.85 -17.68 2.21
CA TYR A 167 -2.33 -17.82 3.59
C TYR A 167 -1.34 -17.26 4.60
N ILE A 168 -0.03 -17.35 4.33
CA ILE A 168 1.00 -16.78 5.21
C ILE A 168 1.04 -15.26 5.10
N HIS A 169 0.91 -14.72 3.89
CA HIS A 169 0.75 -13.28 3.66
C HIS A 169 -0.48 -12.74 4.37
N HIS A 170 -1.65 -13.35 4.17
CA HIS A 170 -2.91 -12.95 4.81
C HIS A 170 -2.88 -13.15 6.33
N CYS A 171 -2.17 -14.14 6.86
CA CYS A 171 -1.92 -14.27 8.30
C CYS A 171 -1.13 -13.08 8.85
N ASN A 172 -0.16 -12.54 8.10
CA ASN A 172 0.56 -11.33 8.51
C ASN A 172 -0.32 -10.06 8.36
N ILE A 173 -1.21 -10.00 7.38
CA ILE A 173 -2.20 -8.91 7.28
C ILE A 173 -3.16 -8.93 8.48
N ASP A 174 -3.68 -10.10 8.85
CA ASP A 174 -4.52 -10.28 10.04
C ASP A 174 -3.77 -9.90 11.32
N ARG A 175 -2.49 -10.28 11.42
CA ARG A 175 -1.61 -9.84 12.52
C ARG A 175 -1.48 -8.32 12.60
N ILE A 176 -1.27 -7.62 11.48
CA ILE A 176 -1.20 -6.16 11.44
C ILE A 176 -2.54 -5.55 11.85
N LEU A 177 -3.66 -6.09 11.35
CA LEU A 177 -5.00 -5.67 11.73
C LEU A 177 -5.26 -5.83 13.23
N ALA A 178 -4.83 -6.94 13.84
CA ALA A 178 -4.98 -7.16 15.28
C ALA A 178 -4.22 -6.11 16.13
N PHE A 179 -2.99 -5.73 15.73
CA PHE A 179 -2.27 -4.63 16.37
C PHE A 179 -2.95 -3.27 16.16
N TRP A 180 -3.52 -3.05 14.98
CA TRP A 180 -4.29 -1.84 14.68
C TRP A 180 -5.55 -1.76 15.56
N GLU A 181 -6.35 -2.82 15.62
CA GLU A 181 -7.55 -2.91 16.46
C GLU A 181 -7.23 -2.72 17.94
N TYR A 182 -6.13 -3.31 18.43
CA TYR A 182 -5.70 -3.16 19.82
C TYR A 182 -5.36 -1.70 20.15
N THR A 183 -4.62 -1.04 19.26
CA THR A 183 -4.16 0.35 19.42
C THR A 183 -5.31 1.34 19.26
N TYR A 184 -6.21 1.10 18.31
CA TYR A 184 -7.32 1.96 17.93
C TYR A 184 -8.67 1.32 18.29
N ASN A 185 -8.80 0.85 19.53
CA ASN A 185 -9.91 0.01 19.97
C ASN A 185 -11.30 0.68 19.99
N GLU A 186 -11.36 2.00 19.86
CA GLU A 186 -12.62 2.73 19.69
C GLU A 186 -13.10 2.74 18.23
N PHE A 187 -12.23 2.44 17.26
CA PHE A 187 -12.56 2.45 15.85
C PHE A 187 -12.94 1.05 15.37
N TRP A 188 -14.03 0.98 14.60
CA TRP A 188 -14.52 -0.24 13.98
C TRP A 188 -15.30 0.06 12.70
N VAL A 189 -15.64 -0.99 11.94
CA VAL A 189 -16.48 -0.90 10.74
C VAL A 189 -17.84 -0.28 11.11
N GLY A 190 -18.02 0.99 10.78
CA GLY A 190 -19.26 1.74 10.98
C GLY A 190 -20.22 1.59 9.80
N GLU A 191 -21.30 2.37 9.82
CA GLU A 191 -22.28 2.43 8.72
C GLU A 191 -21.73 3.16 7.48
N GLY A 192 -20.68 3.97 7.64
CA GLY A 192 -20.18 4.84 6.58
C GLY A 192 -19.25 5.94 7.08
N TYR A 193 -19.12 7.00 6.28
CA TYR A 193 -18.28 8.16 6.53
C TYR A 193 -19.00 9.47 6.18
N TYR A 194 -18.45 10.62 6.57
CA TYR A 194 -19.07 11.93 6.29
C TYR A 194 -18.40 12.63 5.10
N HIS A 195 -19.17 13.34 4.26
CA HIS A 195 -18.66 14.15 3.12
C HIS A 195 -17.57 15.13 3.56
N LYS A 196 -16.51 15.38 2.79
CA LYS A 196 -15.50 16.40 3.16
C LYS A 196 -16.07 17.82 3.43
N ASP A 197 -17.20 18.18 2.80
CA ASP A 197 -17.76 19.55 2.79
C ASP A 197 -18.62 19.95 4.00
N GLY A 198 -18.61 19.21 5.10
CA GLY A 198 -19.38 19.65 6.28
C GLY A 198 -20.75 19.01 6.48
N GLY A 199 -21.28 18.23 5.54
CA GLY A 199 -22.62 17.61 5.65
C GLY A 199 -22.78 16.63 6.82
N GLU A 200 -23.93 16.65 7.50
CA GLU A 200 -24.29 15.72 8.59
C GLU A 200 -24.72 14.33 8.07
N ASN A 201 -24.92 14.19 6.76
CA ASN A 201 -25.32 12.93 6.14
C ASN A 201 -24.14 11.96 6.07
N VAL A 202 -24.33 10.77 6.64
CA VAL A 202 -23.42 9.63 6.49
C VAL A 202 -23.54 9.08 5.07
N ILE A 203 -22.43 9.08 4.33
CA ILE A 203 -22.25 8.28 3.12
C ILE A 203 -22.02 6.85 3.56
N ARG A 204 -23.02 6.00 3.32
CA ARG A 204 -22.94 4.61 3.72
C ARG A 204 -21.91 3.85 2.89
N PHE A 205 -21.19 2.94 3.53
CA PHE A 205 -20.37 2.00 2.75
C PHE A 205 -21.30 1.14 1.94
N THR A 206 -21.04 1.02 0.64
CA THR A 206 -21.84 0.21 -0.27
C THR A 206 -20.94 -0.68 -1.10
N GLN A 207 -21.43 -1.89 -1.36
CA GLN A 207 -20.83 -2.82 -2.29
C GLN A 207 -21.73 -2.91 -3.52
N SER A 208 -21.24 -2.40 -4.65
CA SER A 208 -21.91 -2.56 -5.95
C SER A 208 -22.08 -4.04 -6.29
N GLY A 209 -23.30 -4.43 -6.64
CA GLY A 209 -23.68 -5.78 -7.02
C GLY A 209 -24.13 -6.67 -5.86
N GLY A 210 -23.64 -6.48 -4.63
CA GLY A 210 -23.87 -7.42 -3.53
C GLY A 210 -23.59 -8.90 -3.88
N PRO A 211 -23.99 -9.87 -3.04
CA PRO A 211 -23.86 -11.30 -3.36
C PRO A 211 -24.68 -11.76 -4.58
N SER A 212 -25.72 -11.00 -4.96
CA SER A 212 -26.69 -11.35 -6.00
C SER A 212 -26.48 -10.66 -7.35
N GLY A 213 -25.49 -9.79 -7.50
CA GLY A 213 -25.20 -9.03 -8.72
C GLY A 213 -26.17 -7.89 -9.05
N SER A 214 -27.03 -7.44 -8.14
CA SER A 214 -28.05 -6.40 -8.40
C SER A 214 -28.09 -5.32 -7.31
N GLY A 215 -27.85 -4.06 -7.70
CA GLY A 215 -27.93 -2.88 -6.82
C GLY A 215 -26.71 -2.69 -5.92
N ALA A 216 -26.54 -1.48 -5.39
CA ALA A 216 -25.57 -1.21 -4.34
C ALA A 216 -26.16 -1.69 -3.00
N VAL A 217 -25.46 -2.60 -2.32
CA VAL A 217 -25.87 -3.12 -1.01
C VAL A 217 -25.05 -2.41 0.06
N GLU A 218 -25.72 -1.86 1.07
CA GLU A 218 -25.04 -1.28 2.24
C GLU A 218 -24.23 -2.35 2.97
N VAL A 219 -23.00 -2.02 3.36
CA VAL A 219 -22.13 -2.91 4.11
C VAL A 219 -21.67 -2.29 5.41
N ASP A 220 -21.75 -3.05 6.50
CA ASP A 220 -21.37 -2.60 7.83
C ASP A 220 -20.86 -3.78 8.69
N GLN A 221 -20.66 -3.55 9.99
CA GLN A 221 -20.22 -4.58 10.95
C GLN A 221 -21.14 -5.81 11.10
N SER A 222 -22.36 -5.76 10.57
CA SER A 222 -23.37 -6.83 10.59
C SER A 222 -23.51 -7.53 9.24
N SER A 223 -22.80 -7.08 8.21
CA SER A 223 -22.83 -7.71 6.88
C SER A 223 -22.32 -9.15 6.91
N PRO A 224 -22.99 -10.08 6.22
CA PRO A 224 -22.57 -11.49 6.18
C PRO A 224 -21.27 -11.68 5.39
N LEU A 225 -20.26 -12.24 6.04
CA LEU A 225 -18.97 -12.65 5.46
C LEU A 225 -19.13 -14.02 4.79
N GLN A 226 -19.79 -14.04 3.63
CA GLN A 226 -19.93 -15.28 2.86
C GLN A 226 -18.57 -15.76 2.31
N PRO A 227 -18.34 -17.08 2.19
CA PRO A 227 -19.24 -18.18 2.54
C PRO A 227 -19.02 -18.72 3.97
N TYR A 228 -18.33 -17.98 4.84
CA TYR A 228 -17.89 -18.47 6.15
C TYR A 228 -19.08 -18.61 7.10
N ARG A 229 -19.36 -19.85 7.55
CA ARG A 229 -20.48 -20.15 8.45
C ARG A 229 -20.00 -20.51 9.86
N SER A 230 -20.77 -20.10 10.86
CA SER A 230 -20.63 -20.53 12.24
C SER A 230 -21.15 -21.96 12.44
N THR A 231 -20.93 -22.53 13.62
CA THR A 231 -21.48 -23.85 14.01
C THR A 231 -23.02 -23.90 14.01
N LYS A 232 -23.68 -22.74 14.04
CA LYS A 232 -25.14 -22.61 13.94
C LYS A 232 -25.64 -22.52 12.50
N GLY A 233 -24.75 -22.50 11.52
CA GLY A 233 -25.09 -22.36 10.09
C GLY A 233 -25.30 -20.93 9.61
N GLU A 234 -25.20 -19.94 10.51
CA GLU A 234 -25.27 -18.50 10.19
C GLU A 234 -23.94 -18.04 9.58
N TYR A 235 -23.97 -17.03 8.70
CA TYR A 235 -22.73 -16.42 8.23
C TYR A 235 -22.05 -15.63 9.36
N TRP A 236 -20.72 -15.72 9.41
CA TRP A 236 -19.93 -14.81 10.26
C TRP A 236 -20.16 -13.36 9.83
N ILE A 237 -20.03 -12.42 10.76
CA ILE A 237 -20.10 -10.98 10.51
C ILE A 237 -18.83 -10.30 11.05
N PRO A 238 -18.43 -9.12 10.54
CA PRO A 238 -17.22 -8.44 11.01
C PRO A 238 -17.18 -8.28 12.54
N LYS A 239 -18.30 -7.90 13.17
CA LYS A 239 -18.39 -7.77 14.63
C LYS A 239 -17.98 -9.02 15.40
N GLN A 240 -18.21 -10.22 14.85
CA GLN A 240 -17.84 -11.50 15.45
C GLN A 240 -16.39 -11.90 15.14
N ALA A 241 -15.83 -11.37 14.05
CA ALA A 241 -14.45 -11.62 13.62
C ALA A 241 -13.42 -10.64 14.23
N ARG A 242 -13.89 -9.60 14.93
CA ARG A 242 -13.03 -8.65 15.64
C ARG A 242 -12.09 -9.37 16.60
N PHE A 243 -10.81 -9.03 16.62
CA PHE A 243 -9.83 -9.63 17.53
C PHE A 243 -10.23 -9.43 19.01
N LEU A 244 -10.82 -8.26 19.31
CA LEU A 244 -11.29 -7.84 20.64
C LEU A 244 -12.60 -8.54 21.06
N ASN A 245 -12.58 -9.86 21.22
CA ASN A 245 -13.73 -10.62 21.69
C ASN A 245 -13.35 -11.61 22.81
N ALA A 246 -14.33 -11.96 23.66
CA ALA A 246 -14.14 -12.82 24.83
C ALA A 246 -13.68 -14.25 24.51
N SER A 247 -13.71 -14.66 23.24
CA SER A 247 -13.26 -15.96 22.75
C SER A 247 -11.91 -15.91 22.03
N SER A 248 -11.25 -14.75 21.96
CA SER A 248 -9.95 -14.63 21.31
C SER A 248 -8.86 -15.32 22.15
N SER A 249 -8.21 -16.32 21.56
CA SER A 249 -7.06 -17.02 22.15
C SER A 249 -5.73 -16.61 21.50
N PHE A 250 -5.75 -15.54 20.70
CA PHE A 250 -4.58 -15.09 19.94
C PHE A 250 -3.70 -14.19 20.81
N GLU A 251 -2.53 -14.71 21.17
CA GLU A 251 -1.49 -13.95 21.87
C GLU A 251 -0.35 -13.63 20.89
N GLN A 252 -0.05 -12.35 20.75
CA GLN A 252 1.14 -11.88 20.06
C GLN A 252 1.82 -10.81 20.89
N ASP A 253 3.14 -10.75 20.76
CA ASP A 253 3.96 -9.70 21.32
C ASP A 253 4.84 -9.05 20.25
N LEU A 254 5.03 -7.74 20.42
CA LEU A 254 6.00 -6.95 19.68
C LEU A 254 6.88 -6.22 20.69
N VAL A 255 8.18 -6.24 20.44
CA VAL A 255 9.18 -5.58 21.27
C VAL A 255 10.04 -4.73 20.36
N ALA A 256 10.17 -3.45 20.69
CA ALA A 256 11.01 -2.53 19.95
C ALA A 256 11.76 -1.61 20.91
N LYS A 257 12.87 -1.05 20.43
CA LYS A 257 13.53 0.06 21.11
C LYS A 257 12.72 1.34 20.82
N VAL A 258 12.37 2.06 21.88
CA VAL A 258 11.66 3.35 21.87
C VAL A 258 12.38 4.27 22.86
N GLY A 259 12.99 5.32 22.34
CA GLY A 259 14.03 6.12 22.96
C GLY A 259 15.26 5.28 23.28
N GLN A 260 15.78 5.44 24.49
CA GLN A 260 16.81 4.55 25.00
C GLN A 260 16.26 3.23 25.56
N GLU A 261 14.95 3.09 25.68
CA GLU A 261 14.30 1.98 26.38
C GLU A 261 13.79 0.88 25.45
N VAL A 262 13.68 -0.34 25.97
CA VAL A 262 12.99 -1.44 25.29
C VAL A 262 11.55 -1.47 25.76
N LYS A 263 10.61 -1.20 24.86
CA LYS A 263 9.17 -1.21 25.12
C LYS A 263 8.52 -2.42 24.44
N ARG A 264 7.33 -2.80 24.93
CA ARG A 264 6.61 -4.00 24.48
C ARG A 264 5.13 -3.68 24.31
N VAL A 265 4.54 -4.16 23.22
CA VAL A 265 3.09 -4.28 23.04
C VAL A 265 2.74 -5.75 23.08
N ARG A 266 1.78 -6.11 23.92
CA ARG A 266 1.23 -7.46 23.99
C ARG A 266 -0.27 -7.37 23.76
N LEU A 267 -0.79 -8.16 22.83
CA LEU A 267 -2.21 -8.24 22.55
C LEU A 267 -2.90 -9.03 23.67
N THR A 268 -3.28 -8.34 24.76
CA THR A 268 -3.88 -8.94 25.97
C THR A 268 -5.02 -8.06 26.52
N ASP A 269 -5.82 -8.62 27.42
CA ASP A 269 -6.77 -7.88 28.26
C ASP A 269 -6.07 -7.42 29.57
N PRO A 270 -6.16 -6.15 30.03
CA PRO A 270 -6.96 -5.04 29.50
C PRO A 270 -6.38 -4.37 28.25
N LEU A 271 -7.27 -3.86 27.42
CA LEU A 271 -6.96 -3.00 26.27
C LEU A 271 -6.40 -1.64 26.72
N PRO A 272 -5.63 -0.93 25.86
CA PRO A 272 -5.17 0.41 26.19
C PRO A 272 -6.37 1.35 26.27
N THR A 273 -6.52 2.03 27.41
CA THR A 273 -7.67 2.92 27.69
C THR A 273 -7.25 4.38 27.88
N THR A 274 -5.95 4.64 27.96
CA THR A 274 -5.38 5.98 28.13
C THR A 274 -4.61 6.42 26.89
N ASP A 275 -4.55 7.74 26.67
CA ASP A 275 -3.76 8.34 25.60
C ASP A 275 -2.27 7.97 25.67
N GLU A 276 -1.75 7.73 26.89
CA GLU A 276 -0.37 7.30 27.13
C GLU A 276 -0.15 5.86 26.67
N GLU A 277 -1.05 4.93 27.04
CA GLU A 277 -0.96 3.53 26.60
C GLU A 277 -1.07 3.40 25.08
N VAL A 278 -1.99 4.12 24.45
CA VAL A 278 -2.13 4.16 22.99
C VAL A 278 -0.88 4.77 22.34
N HIS A 279 -0.30 5.80 22.94
CA HIS A 279 0.96 6.38 22.46
C HIS A 279 2.13 5.38 22.51
N ILE A 280 2.29 4.66 23.62
CA ILE A 280 3.31 3.60 23.76
C ILE A 280 3.11 2.53 22.68
N CYS A 281 1.86 2.13 22.43
CA CYS A 281 1.54 1.17 21.37
C CYS A 281 2.01 1.67 20.01
N ARG A 282 1.62 2.89 19.64
CA ARG A 282 2.04 3.53 18.37
C ARG A 282 3.55 3.62 18.24
N ALA A 283 4.26 4.02 19.30
CA ALA A 283 5.72 4.16 19.27
C ALA A 283 6.42 2.80 19.03
N VAL A 284 6.00 1.75 19.73
CA VAL A 284 6.54 0.39 19.52
C VAL A 284 6.25 -0.11 18.10
N LEU A 285 5.04 0.14 17.58
CA LEU A 285 4.63 -0.31 16.26
C LEU A 285 5.35 0.44 15.13
N GLN A 286 5.47 1.76 15.23
CA GLN A 286 6.24 2.58 14.28
C GLN A 286 7.75 2.23 14.29
N ALA A 287 8.28 1.79 15.44
CA ALA A 287 9.66 1.30 15.54
C ALA A 287 9.83 -0.13 14.99
N SER A 288 8.81 -0.99 15.19
CA SER A 288 8.79 -2.37 14.68
C SER A 288 8.63 -2.44 13.16
N PHE A 289 7.97 -1.45 12.58
CA PHE A 289 7.84 -1.23 11.13
C PHE A 289 8.48 0.12 10.79
N PRO A 290 9.82 0.19 10.66
CA PRO A 290 10.58 1.43 10.71
C PRO A 290 9.99 2.53 9.81
N LEU A 291 9.26 3.44 10.45
CA LEU A 291 8.75 4.65 9.84
C LEU A 291 9.87 5.67 9.73
N ALA A 292 10.05 6.26 8.55
CA ALA A 292 11.03 7.31 8.34
C ALA A 292 10.82 8.44 9.37
N GLN A 293 11.88 8.78 10.10
CA GLN A 293 11.80 9.77 11.16
C GLN A 293 12.01 11.17 10.57
N PRO A 294 11.01 12.08 10.66
CA PRO A 294 11.12 13.41 10.11
C PRO A 294 12.22 14.18 10.86
N ARG A 295 13.01 14.92 10.08
CA ARG A 295 14.09 15.78 10.57
C ARG A 295 13.80 17.22 10.17
N GLU A 296 14.27 18.14 10.99
CA GLU A 296 14.18 19.56 10.66
C GLU A 296 14.93 19.85 9.35
N GLY A 297 14.22 20.46 8.40
CA GLY A 297 14.77 20.84 7.11
C GLY A 297 15.59 22.14 7.18
N LYS A 298 16.50 22.33 6.21
CA LYS A 298 17.31 23.55 6.09
C LYS A 298 16.51 24.76 5.59
N LEU A 299 15.38 24.51 4.93
CA LEU A 299 14.56 25.54 4.32
C LEU A 299 13.33 25.81 5.18
N GLU A 300 13.16 27.06 5.60
CA GLU A 300 11.95 27.49 6.28
C GLU A 300 10.76 27.49 5.29
N LEU A 301 9.86 26.52 5.43
CA LEU A 301 8.68 26.38 4.55
C LEU A 301 7.46 27.19 5.03
N GLY A 302 7.54 27.79 6.22
CA GLY A 302 6.46 28.55 6.85
C GLY A 302 5.24 27.69 7.22
N ASP A 303 4.26 28.33 7.87
CA ASP A 303 2.93 27.76 8.10
C ASP A 303 2.01 28.20 6.93
N ALA A 304 1.20 27.29 6.38
CA ALA A 304 0.13 27.68 5.46
C ALA A 304 -0.93 28.52 6.20
N LYS A 305 -1.60 29.43 5.47
CA LYS A 305 -2.68 30.25 6.06
C LYS A 305 -3.79 29.32 6.58
N ASN A 306 -4.15 29.47 7.86
CA ASN A 306 -5.16 28.68 8.60
C ASN A 306 -4.70 27.30 9.11
N GLU A 307 -3.40 27.05 9.30
CA GLU A 307 -2.97 25.80 9.93
C GLU A 307 -3.32 25.74 11.43
N THR A 308 -4.00 24.65 11.82
CA THR A 308 -4.28 24.28 13.20
C THR A 308 -2.97 23.98 13.96
N ARG A 309 -2.79 24.61 15.14
CA ARG A 309 -1.63 24.33 16.01
C ARG A 309 -1.76 22.94 16.61
N GLY A 310 -0.64 22.22 16.74
CA GLY A 310 -0.58 20.92 17.40
C GLY A 310 -1.25 20.94 18.78
N GLY A 311 -1.87 19.82 19.16
CA GLY A 311 -2.63 19.73 20.41
C GLY A 311 -1.76 19.86 21.65
N ALA A 312 -2.39 19.83 22.82
CA ALA A 312 -1.69 19.80 24.09
C ALA A 312 -0.64 18.68 24.09
N ASN A 313 0.58 18.99 24.55
CA ASN A 313 1.71 18.05 24.65
C ASN A 313 2.17 17.48 23.31
N SER A 314 2.24 18.29 22.25
CA SER A 314 2.81 17.90 20.96
C SER A 314 3.76 18.97 20.42
N LYS A 315 4.94 18.54 19.96
CA LYS A 315 5.94 19.40 19.32
C LYS A 315 5.94 19.18 17.81
N VAL A 316 5.69 20.25 17.07
CA VAL A 316 5.81 20.26 15.61
C VAL A 316 7.27 20.09 15.21
N VAL A 317 7.55 19.28 14.20
CA VAL A 317 8.88 19.21 13.58
C VAL A 317 9.09 20.48 12.76
N PRO A 318 10.03 21.38 13.14
CA PRO A 318 10.24 22.62 12.41
C PRO A 318 10.70 22.36 10.99
N ASN A 319 10.38 23.27 10.06
CA ASN A 319 10.90 23.28 8.69
C ASN A 319 10.77 21.95 7.92
N TYR A 320 9.80 21.12 8.29
CA TYR A 320 9.56 19.81 7.71
C TYR A 320 8.16 19.72 7.13
N ARG A 321 8.06 19.18 5.91
CA ARG A 321 6.81 18.73 5.31
C ARG A 321 7.01 17.39 4.63
N HIS A 322 6.08 16.47 4.90
CA HIS A 322 5.97 15.20 4.21
C HIS A 322 5.18 15.40 2.91
N PHE A 323 5.77 15.10 1.76
CA PHE A 323 5.09 15.17 0.48
C PHE A 323 4.58 13.79 0.07
N TYR A 324 3.37 13.76 -0.48
CA TYR A 324 2.75 12.55 -0.95
C TYR A 324 1.79 12.86 -2.09
N VAL A 325 1.42 11.81 -2.80
CA VAL A 325 0.54 11.88 -3.95
C VAL A 325 -0.74 11.12 -3.60
N PHE A 326 -1.87 11.79 -3.70
CA PHE A 326 -3.17 11.13 -3.68
C PHE A 326 -3.46 10.59 -5.08
N VAL A 327 -3.88 9.33 -5.16
CA VAL A 327 -4.16 8.67 -6.45
C VAL A 327 -5.58 8.14 -6.48
N GLU A 328 -6.27 8.35 -7.59
CA GLU A 328 -7.50 7.64 -7.96
C GLU A 328 -7.25 6.89 -9.28
N LEU A 329 -7.42 5.57 -9.23
CA LEU A 329 -7.08 4.65 -10.29
C LEU A 329 -8.27 3.75 -10.61
N VAL A 330 -8.49 3.45 -11.89
CA VAL A 330 -9.54 2.51 -12.30
C VAL A 330 -9.07 1.08 -12.09
N GLY A 331 -9.72 0.33 -11.20
CA GLY A 331 -9.24 -0.99 -10.77
C GLY A 331 -8.99 -1.99 -11.91
N HIS A 332 -9.70 -1.85 -13.03
CA HIS A 332 -9.63 -2.76 -14.20
C HIS A 332 -9.09 -2.09 -15.47
N ALA A 333 -8.33 -0.99 -15.35
CA ALA A 333 -7.87 -0.19 -16.48
C ALA A 333 -7.15 -0.99 -17.60
N PHE A 334 -6.42 -2.05 -17.24
CA PHE A 334 -5.59 -2.83 -18.17
C PHE A 334 -5.94 -4.31 -18.20
N GLY A 335 -7.21 -4.64 -17.88
CA GLY A 335 -7.69 -6.03 -17.93
C GLY A 335 -7.04 -6.96 -16.91
N GLY A 336 -6.40 -6.40 -15.87
CA GLY A 336 -5.69 -7.13 -14.81
C GLY A 336 -5.06 -6.20 -13.78
N SER A 337 -4.33 -6.81 -12.85
CA SER A 337 -3.54 -6.08 -11.85
C SER A 337 -2.44 -5.24 -12.50
N TYR A 338 -2.12 -4.10 -11.92
CA TYR A 338 -1.08 -3.20 -12.41
C TYR A 338 -0.53 -2.32 -11.28
N SER A 339 0.49 -1.52 -11.53
CA SER A 339 1.04 -0.57 -10.56
C SER A 339 1.27 0.79 -11.18
N LEU A 340 1.02 1.84 -10.40
CA LEU A 340 1.52 3.18 -10.65
C LEU A 340 2.91 3.31 -10.02
N GLU A 341 3.87 3.86 -10.76
CA GLU A 341 5.23 4.11 -10.30
C GLU A 341 5.53 5.61 -10.37
N LEU A 342 6.04 6.17 -9.28
CA LEU A 342 6.68 7.47 -9.25
C LEU A 342 8.16 7.29 -9.57
N VAL A 343 8.67 8.09 -10.52
CA VAL A 343 10.04 8.00 -11.02
C VAL A 343 10.74 9.34 -10.86
N HIS A 344 11.95 9.33 -10.29
CA HIS A 344 12.82 10.49 -10.18
C HIS A 344 14.23 10.08 -10.58
N GLU A 345 14.88 10.88 -11.44
CA GLU A 345 16.23 10.59 -11.96
C GLU A 345 16.39 9.16 -12.51
N GLY A 346 15.34 8.65 -13.17
CA GLY A 346 15.32 7.30 -13.76
C GLY A 346 15.13 6.16 -12.76
N GLN A 347 14.97 6.44 -11.46
CA GLN A 347 14.71 5.43 -10.43
C GLN A 347 13.25 5.45 -9.97
N VAL A 348 12.68 4.26 -9.74
CA VAL A 348 11.35 4.14 -9.13
C VAL A 348 11.47 4.45 -7.65
N ILE A 349 10.93 5.59 -7.22
CA ILE A 349 11.07 6.06 -5.84
C ILE A 349 9.92 5.59 -4.93
N ALA A 350 8.74 5.34 -5.52
CA ALA A 350 7.57 4.84 -4.82
C ALA A 350 6.58 4.24 -5.83
N SER A 351 5.64 3.43 -5.34
CA SER A 351 4.66 2.76 -6.18
C SER A 351 3.34 2.49 -5.46
N PHE A 352 2.27 2.31 -6.22
CA PHE A 352 0.95 1.94 -5.72
C PHE A 352 0.37 0.81 -6.57
N ALA A 353 0.08 -0.32 -5.92
CA ALA A 353 -0.38 -1.53 -6.58
C ALA A 353 -1.90 -1.63 -6.58
N ILE A 354 -2.44 -1.92 -7.76
CA ILE A 354 -3.83 -2.33 -7.97
C ILE A 354 -3.83 -3.85 -8.11
N PHE A 355 -4.35 -4.52 -7.10
CA PHE A 355 -4.61 -5.96 -7.15
C PHE A 355 -6.06 -6.19 -7.54
N SER A 356 -6.26 -6.57 -8.80
CA SER A 356 -7.59 -6.71 -9.38
C SER A 356 -7.74 -8.00 -10.17
N ARG A 357 -9.01 -8.36 -10.40
CA ARG A 357 -9.40 -9.48 -11.27
C ARG A 357 -9.27 -9.08 -12.74
N GLY A 358 -8.90 -10.05 -13.57
CA GLY A 358 -8.73 -9.85 -15.00
C GLY A 358 -10.05 -9.81 -15.77
N ASP A 359 -9.97 -9.45 -17.05
CA ASP A 359 -11.17 -9.29 -17.90
C ASP A 359 -12.00 -10.54 -18.11
N GLN A 360 -11.35 -11.70 -18.00
CA GLN A 360 -11.95 -13.02 -18.15
C GLN A 360 -12.50 -13.58 -16.82
N THR A 361 -12.62 -12.75 -15.77
CA THR A 361 -13.15 -13.20 -14.49
C THR A 361 -14.57 -13.77 -14.63
N GLN A 362 -14.78 -14.94 -14.01
CA GLN A 362 -16.08 -15.62 -13.99
C GLN A 362 -16.98 -15.10 -12.86
N CYS A 363 -16.44 -14.24 -11.98
CA CYS A 363 -17.19 -13.64 -10.88
C CYS A 363 -18.25 -12.66 -11.41
N ALA A 364 -19.53 -13.02 -11.30
CA ALA A 364 -20.64 -12.19 -11.78
C ALA A 364 -20.67 -10.80 -11.11
N ALA A 365 -20.52 -10.74 -9.78
CA ALA A 365 -20.47 -9.47 -9.05
C ALA A 365 -19.28 -8.60 -9.49
N CYS A 366 -18.14 -9.22 -9.78
CA CYS A 366 -16.93 -8.51 -10.21
C CYS A 366 -17.09 -7.90 -11.60
N ARG A 367 -17.80 -8.57 -12.52
CA ARG A 367 -18.16 -7.99 -13.83
C ARG A 367 -19.06 -6.77 -13.69
N VAL A 368 -20.04 -6.82 -12.78
CA VAL A 368 -20.90 -5.67 -12.46
C VAL A 368 -20.10 -4.53 -11.84
N GLN A 369 -19.18 -4.82 -10.92
CA GLN A 369 -18.31 -3.80 -10.32
C GLN A 369 -17.39 -3.13 -11.36
N ARG A 370 -16.89 -3.89 -12.34
CA ARG A 370 -16.13 -3.35 -13.46
C ARG A 370 -16.98 -2.42 -14.32
N GLU A 371 -18.19 -2.83 -14.69
CA GLU A 371 -19.12 -2.00 -15.47
C GLU A 371 -19.53 -0.72 -14.71
N ALA A 372 -19.53 -0.77 -13.37
CA ALA A 372 -19.76 0.39 -12.52
C ALA A 372 -18.56 1.35 -12.41
N GLY A 373 -17.41 1.03 -13.02
CA GLY A 373 -16.23 1.90 -13.05
C GLY A 373 -15.52 2.03 -11.70
N GLY A 374 -15.36 0.92 -10.96
CA GLY A 374 -14.76 0.91 -9.63
C GLY A 374 -13.41 1.66 -9.55
N LEU A 375 -13.38 2.70 -8.72
CA LEU A 375 -12.17 3.49 -8.43
C LEU A 375 -11.49 2.96 -7.17
N VAL A 376 -10.18 2.81 -7.26
CA VAL A 376 -9.30 2.54 -6.12
C VAL A 376 -8.60 3.84 -5.78
N LYS A 377 -8.73 4.26 -4.52
CA LYS A 377 -8.10 5.47 -3.99
C LYS A 377 -6.96 5.10 -3.06
N GLY A 378 -5.92 5.90 -3.03
CA GLY A 378 -4.79 5.64 -2.15
C GLY A 378 -3.79 6.78 -2.09
N VAL A 379 -2.71 6.53 -1.35
CA VAL A 379 -1.65 7.50 -1.09
C VAL A 379 -0.31 6.88 -1.44
N VAL A 380 0.52 7.66 -2.13
CA VAL A 380 1.89 7.29 -2.51
C VAL A 380 2.83 8.30 -1.88
N HIS A 381 3.58 7.88 -0.88
CA HIS A 381 4.50 8.76 -0.17
C HIS A 381 5.78 8.97 -0.98
N ILE A 382 6.17 10.23 -1.16
CA ILE A 382 7.45 10.56 -1.79
C ILE A 382 8.52 10.50 -0.69
N PRO A 383 9.62 9.76 -0.89
CA PRO A 383 10.66 9.63 0.14
C PRO A 383 11.29 10.99 0.53
N ASP A 384 11.50 11.22 1.83
CA ASP A 384 12.04 12.50 2.36
C ASP A 384 13.40 12.87 1.78
N ASP A 385 14.25 11.88 1.48
CA ASP A 385 15.55 12.06 0.84
C ASP A 385 15.41 12.54 -0.61
N VAL A 386 14.38 12.11 -1.32
CA VAL A 386 14.06 12.63 -2.67
C VAL A 386 13.60 14.10 -2.57
N ILE A 387 12.71 14.42 -1.62
CA ILE A 387 12.27 15.80 -1.39
C ILE A 387 13.45 16.70 -0.99
N THR A 388 14.32 16.21 -0.13
CA THR A 388 15.53 16.93 0.29
C THR A 388 16.46 17.16 -0.89
N SER A 389 16.66 16.16 -1.75
CA SER A 389 17.46 16.29 -2.97
C SER A 389 16.89 17.36 -3.92
N ILE A 390 15.58 17.37 -4.12
CA ILE A 390 14.88 18.37 -4.96
C ILE A 390 15.07 19.78 -4.37
N ILE A 391 14.89 19.95 -3.06
CA ILE A 391 15.08 21.24 -2.36
C ILE A 391 16.54 21.70 -2.48
N ASP A 392 17.51 20.82 -2.19
CA ASP A 392 18.93 21.14 -2.24
C ASP A 392 19.36 21.50 -3.69
N SER A 393 18.78 20.87 -4.72
CA SER A 393 19.05 21.20 -6.13
C SER A 393 18.59 22.61 -6.55
N ARG A 394 17.66 23.21 -5.80
CA ARG A 394 17.09 24.55 -6.05
C ARG A 394 17.30 25.51 -4.89
N SER A 395 18.27 25.25 -4.01
CA SER A 395 18.48 26.01 -2.77
C SER A 395 18.67 27.51 -3.02
N ASP A 396 19.38 27.88 -4.08
CA ASP A 396 19.68 29.27 -4.44
C ASP A 396 18.45 30.04 -4.92
N GLU A 397 17.51 29.36 -5.59
CA GLU A 397 16.24 29.93 -6.03
C GLU A 397 15.29 30.08 -4.83
N LEU A 398 15.13 29.01 -4.06
CA LEU A 398 14.20 28.94 -2.92
C LEU A 398 14.59 29.89 -1.79
N SER A 399 15.89 30.06 -1.51
CA SER A 399 16.37 30.95 -0.44
C SER A 399 16.12 32.43 -0.70
N ARG A 400 15.90 32.84 -1.96
CA ARG A 400 15.62 34.24 -2.34
C ARG A 400 14.14 34.59 -2.27
N LEU A 401 13.26 33.60 -2.14
CA LEU A 401 11.82 33.82 -2.06
C LEU A 401 11.40 34.25 -0.65
N PRO A 402 10.35 35.08 -0.53
CA PRO A 402 9.71 35.30 0.77
C PRO A 402 9.11 33.99 1.28
N ASP A 403 8.97 33.84 2.61
CA ASP A 403 8.54 32.58 3.23
C ASP A 403 7.23 32.03 2.66
N GLN A 404 6.25 32.91 2.42
CA GLN A 404 4.96 32.54 1.84
C GLN A 404 5.04 31.96 0.42
N GLY A 405 6.13 32.24 -0.31
CA GLY A 405 6.38 31.75 -1.67
C GLY A 405 7.16 30.44 -1.72
N LYS A 406 7.84 30.04 -0.64
CA LYS A 406 8.74 28.87 -0.64
C LYS A 406 8.00 27.56 -0.80
N LEU A 407 6.92 27.33 -0.04
CA LEU A 407 6.20 26.05 -0.08
C LEU A 407 5.53 25.77 -1.46
N PRO A 408 4.79 26.72 -2.07
CA PRO A 408 4.28 26.53 -3.44
C PRO A 408 5.40 26.28 -4.46
N GLU A 409 6.55 26.91 -4.28
CA GLU A 409 7.70 26.75 -5.16
C GLU A 409 8.36 25.36 -5.02
N VAL A 410 8.48 24.84 -3.80
CA VAL A 410 8.91 23.43 -3.58
C VAL A 410 7.92 22.47 -4.23
N ALA A 411 6.61 22.70 -4.11
CA ALA A 411 5.61 21.86 -4.78
C ALA A 411 5.76 21.91 -6.31
N ARG A 412 6.07 23.09 -6.89
CA ARG A 412 6.40 23.21 -8.33
C ARG A 412 7.64 22.39 -8.68
N ALA A 413 8.71 22.49 -7.89
CA ALA A 413 9.94 21.74 -8.10
C ALA A 413 9.71 20.22 -8.06
N VAL A 414 8.86 19.74 -7.15
CA VAL A 414 8.48 18.32 -7.06
C VAL A 414 7.74 17.88 -8.33
N ARG A 415 6.74 18.64 -8.80
CA ARG A 415 6.02 18.33 -10.05
C ARG A 415 6.93 18.27 -11.27
N GLU A 416 7.93 19.14 -11.33
CA GLU A 416 8.90 19.16 -12.43
C GLU A 416 9.93 18.02 -12.37
N SER A 417 10.10 17.39 -11.20
CA SER A 417 11.15 16.39 -10.96
C SER A 417 10.63 14.95 -10.87
N VAL A 418 9.32 14.76 -10.72
CA VAL A 418 8.68 13.44 -10.55
C VAL A 418 7.85 13.09 -11.78
N HIS A 419 8.22 11.99 -12.42
CA HIS A 419 7.48 11.39 -13.53
C HIS A 419 6.57 10.27 -13.02
N VAL A 420 5.50 9.97 -13.77
CA VAL A 420 4.57 8.89 -13.43
C VAL A 420 4.39 7.96 -14.60
N ARG A 421 4.48 6.65 -14.33
CA ARG A 421 4.17 5.60 -15.31
C ARG A 421 3.33 4.48 -14.70
N LEU A 422 2.70 3.71 -15.58
CA LEU A 422 1.88 2.54 -15.24
C LEU A 422 2.56 1.29 -15.79
N VAL A 423 2.65 0.26 -14.97
CA VAL A 423 3.31 -1.01 -15.34
C VAL A 423 2.46 -2.21 -14.95
N ASN A 424 2.61 -3.32 -15.67
CA ASN A 424 2.02 -4.59 -15.27
C ASN A 424 2.79 -5.19 -14.07
N PRO A 425 2.33 -6.31 -13.48
CA PRO A 425 2.99 -6.91 -12.32
C PRO A 425 4.45 -7.35 -12.59
N ALA A 426 4.78 -7.74 -13.82
CA ALA A 426 6.15 -8.05 -14.24
C ALA A 426 7.04 -6.81 -14.38
N GLY A 427 6.45 -5.61 -14.49
CA GLY A 427 7.13 -4.34 -14.67
C GLY A 427 7.27 -3.89 -16.11
N HIS A 428 6.54 -4.50 -17.04
CA HIS A 428 6.42 -3.99 -18.41
C HIS A 428 5.58 -2.72 -18.41
N LEU A 429 6.02 -1.72 -19.17
CA LEU A 429 5.33 -0.44 -19.30
C LEU A 429 3.97 -0.64 -19.97
N LEU A 430 2.91 -0.10 -19.37
CA LEU A 430 1.54 -0.10 -19.90
C LEU A 430 1.17 1.28 -20.46
N ALA A 431 1.52 2.33 -19.72
CA ALA A 431 1.33 3.71 -20.13
C ALA A 431 2.29 4.63 -19.39
N ASP A 432 2.55 5.79 -19.97
CA ASP A 432 3.48 6.79 -19.44
C ASP A 432 2.90 8.21 -19.57
N ALA A 433 3.21 9.08 -18.61
CA ALA A 433 2.83 10.49 -18.64
C ALA A 433 3.96 11.32 -19.27
N VAL A 434 3.81 11.65 -20.56
CA VAL A 434 4.86 12.32 -21.34
C VAL A 434 4.53 13.81 -21.48
N GLY A 435 5.46 14.69 -21.10
CA GLY A 435 5.35 16.14 -21.33
C GLY A 435 5.47 16.49 -22.81
N HIS A 436 4.78 17.54 -23.28
CA HIS A 436 5.00 18.08 -24.63
C HIS A 436 6.45 18.58 -24.75
N SER A 437 7.30 17.86 -25.47
CA SER A 437 8.60 18.39 -25.87
C SER A 437 8.42 19.70 -26.63
N ARG A 438 8.78 20.84 -26.04
CA ARG A 438 8.93 22.11 -26.75
C ARG A 438 10.13 21.99 -27.70
N GLY A 439 9.86 21.58 -28.93
CA GLY A 439 10.66 21.87 -30.11
C GLY A 439 12.05 21.22 -30.19
N SER A 440 12.12 20.10 -30.92
CA SER A 440 13.17 19.92 -31.91
C SER A 440 12.59 19.19 -33.13
N ASP A 441 12.15 19.96 -34.12
CA ASP A 441 12.02 19.50 -35.49
C ASP A 441 13.39 19.00 -35.96
N SER A 442 13.55 17.70 -36.13
CA SER A 442 14.26 17.12 -37.29
C SER A 442 14.16 15.60 -37.30
N GLY A 443 13.38 15.08 -38.25
CA GLY A 443 13.62 13.77 -38.86
C GLY A 443 12.88 12.57 -38.26
N SER A 444 12.12 11.89 -39.13
CA SER A 444 11.37 10.63 -38.96
C SER A 444 10.15 10.67 -38.03
N GLY A 445 8.96 10.72 -38.65
CA GLY A 445 7.67 10.56 -38.00
C GLY A 445 7.37 9.12 -37.62
N GLU A 446 8.12 8.57 -36.67
CA GLU A 446 7.79 7.35 -35.94
C GLU A 446 7.90 7.66 -34.44
N GLY A 447 6.79 7.58 -33.69
CA GLY A 447 6.86 7.62 -32.22
C GLY A 447 5.86 8.48 -31.45
N ALA A 448 4.78 8.98 -32.06
CA ALA A 448 3.68 9.55 -31.27
C ALA A 448 2.79 8.41 -30.73
N GLY A 449 3.09 7.86 -29.53
CA GLY A 449 2.36 6.74 -28.93
C GLY A 449 0.84 6.96 -28.82
N ILE A 450 0.05 5.89 -28.77
CA ILE A 450 -1.42 5.95 -28.78
C ILE A 450 -1.91 6.62 -27.48
N PRO A 451 -2.79 7.64 -27.52
CA PRO A 451 -3.35 8.25 -26.30
C PRO A 451 -4.03 7.21 -25.40
N LEU A 452 -3.91 7.37 -24.09
CA LEU A 452 -4.67 6.59 -23.13
C LEU A 452 -6.16 6.99 -23.22
N ASP A 453 -7.06 6.03 -23.00
CA ASP A 453 -8.50 6.31 -22.99
C ASP A 453 -8.83 7.21 -21.77
N ASP A 454 -9.57 8.29 -22.01
CA ASP A 454 -9.97 9.27 -20.99
C ASP A 454 -10.64 8.60 -19.79
N ALA A 455 -11.37 7.50 -20.00
CA ALA A 455 -12.07 6.77 -18.95
C ALA A 455 -11.15 6.08 -17.94
N ILE A 456 -9.87 5.87 -18.28
CA ILE A 456 -8.89 5.17 -17.43
C ILE A 456 -7.69 6.05 -17.06
N ILE A 457 -7.74 7.35 -17.38
CA ILE A 457 -6.70 8.30 -16.98
C ILE A 457 -6.65 8.41 -15.45
N PRO A 458 -5.48 8.19 -14.82
CA PRO A 458 -5.29 8.39 -13.39
C PRO A 458 -5.56 9.83 -12.95
N LYS A 459 -6.22 10.00 -11.80
CA LYS A 459 -6.19 11.28 -11.06
C LYS A 459 -5.04 11.22 -10.06
N ILE A 460 -4.17 12.23 -10.09
CA ILE A 460 -2.92 12.24 -9.34
C ILE A 460 -2.67 13.63 -8.77
N GLU A 461 -2.90 13.81 -7.47
CA GLU A 461 -2.84 15.12 -6.81
C GLU A 461 -1.66 15.18 -5.83
N LEU A 462 -0.82 16.20 -5.97
CA LEU A 462 0.29 16.44 -5.06
C LEU A 462 -0.22 17.16 -3.81
N GLN A 463 0.15 16.62 -2.66
CA GLN A 463 -0.18 17.19 -1.36
C GLN A 463 1.02 17.13 -0.41
N SER A 464 0.93 17.85 0.70
CA SER A 464 1.88 17.68 1.80
C SER A 464 1.27 17.95 3.16
N CYS A 465 1.89 17.40 4.20
CA CYS A 465 1.47 17.58 5.58
C CYS A 465 2.68 17.81 6.51
N ARG A 466 2.40 18.32 7.70
CA ARG A 466 3.40 18.48 8.77
C ARG A 466 3.45 17.25 9.64
N ALA A 467 4.53 17.10 10.39
CA ALA A 467 4.69 16.06 11.39
C ALA A 467 4.70 16.68 12.80
N VAL A 468 4.01 16.04 13.73
CA VAL A 468 4.14 16.30 15.17
C VAL A 468 4.69 15.08 15.89
N ARG A 469 5.45 15.34 16.95
CA ARG A 469 5.89 14.38 17.94
C ARG A 469 5.12 14.65 19.23
N LYS A 470 4.43 13.65 19.77
CA LYS A 470 3.80 13.79 21.10
C LYS A 470 4.89 13.84 22.17
N GLU A 471 4.76 14.73 23.14
CA GLU A 471 5.69 14.85 24.26
C GLU A 471 5.29 13.85 25.36
N TRP A 472 6.30 13.24 25.99
CA TRP A 472 6.10 12.31 27.09
C TRP A 472 5.75 13.08 28.38
N PRO A 473 4.76 12.64 29.18
CA PRO A 473 4.45 13.25 30.48
C PRO A 473 5.52 13.00 31.56
N VAL A 474 6.53 12.16 31.29
CA VAL A 474 7.55 11.74 32.27
C VAL A 474 8.87 12.43 31.95
N GLU A 475 9.54 12.96 32.98
CA GLU A 475 10.95 13.40 32.95
C GLU A 475 11.87 12.21 32.59
N LEU A 476 11.93 11.87 31.32
CA LEU A 476 13.01 11.10 30.74
C LEU A 476 13.92 12.13 30.07
N GLU A 477 15.17 12.20 30.52
CA GLU A 477 16.21 13.15 30.09
C GLU A 477 16.67 12.98 28.62
N ASP A 478 15.79 12.52 27.71
CA ASP A 478 16.16 12.16 26.35
C ASP A 478 15.79 13.23 25.31
N GLU A 479 16.74 13.51 24.42
CA GLU A 479 16.54 14.32 23.22
C GLU A 479 15.40 13.79 22.33
N PRO A 480 14.73 14.66 21.54
CA PRO A 480 13.55 14.30 20.75
C PRO A 480 13.86 13.32 19.61
N GLY A 481 13.96 12.04 19.94
CA GLY A 481 13.97 10.92 19.03
C GLY A 481 13.11 9.82 19.63
N GLU A 482 12.21 9.23 18.84
CA GLU A 482 11.41 8.04 19.18
C GLU A 482 10.06 8.25 19.91
N ALA A 483 9.48 9.46 19.88
CA ALA A 483 8.04 9.62 20.17
C ALA A 483 7.17 9.29 18.95
N ALA A 484 5.96 8.73 19.17
CA ALA A 484 5.03 8.40 18.09
C ALA A 484 4.67 9.64 17.25
N LEU A 485 4.70 9.46 15.92
CA LEU A 485 4.40 10.48 14.93
C LEU A 485 2.91 10.55 14.63
N SER A 486 2.40 11.78 14.46
CA SER A 486 1.13 12.08 13.80
C SER A 486 1.36 13.10 12.69
N PHE A 487 0.49 13.10 11.69
CA PHE A 487 0.50 14.09 10.60
C PHE A 487 -0.72 15.01 10.67
N PHE A 488 -0.53 16.28 10.31
CA PHE A 488 -1.56 17.33 10.36
C PHE A 488 -1.26 18.44 9.34
N GLY A 489 -2.14 19.44 9.22
CA GLY A 489 -1.89 20.61 8.36
C GLY A 489 -1.71 20.25 6.89
N HIS A 490 -2.61 19.42 6.37
CA HIS A 490 -2.59 18.97 4.98
C HIS A 490 -2.83 20.14 4.02
N VAL A 491 -2.04 20.21 2.97
CA VAL A 491 -2.11 21.25 1.92
C VAL A 491 -2.14 20.56 0.56
N GLU A 492 -3.13 20.91 -0.24
CA GLU A 492 -3.28 20.46 -1.62
C GLU A 492 -2.58 21.44 -2.58
N PHE A 493 -1.85 20.90 -3.56
CA PHE A 493 -1.18 21.71 -4.59
C PHE A 493 -1.76 21.49 -5.99
N GLY A 494 -2.84 20.69 -6.11
CA GLY A 494 -3.46 20.30 -7.38
C GLY A 494 -2.76 19.12 -8.04
N ASP A 495 -3.00 18.94 -9.34
CA ASP A 495 -2.46 17.82 -10.11
C ASP A 495 -0.94 17.78 -10.07
N LEU A 496 -0.38 16.58 -9.88
CA LEU A 496 1.05 16.33 -9.97
C LEU A 496 1.55 16.57 -11.40
N LEU A 497 0.76 16.12 -12.38
CA LEU A 497 1.04 16.29 -13.80
C LEU A 497 0.51 17.65 -14.27
N THR A 498 1.34 18.44 -14.94
CA THR A 498 0.93 19.73 -15.51
C THR A 498 0.13 19.53 -16.79
N SER A 499 -0.64 20.54 -17.22
CA SER A 499 -1.59 20.46 -18.34
C SER A 499 -0.97 20.16 -19.72
N ASP A 500 0.35 20.22 -19.83
CA ASP A 500 1.13 19.85 -21.00
C ASP A 500 1.53 18.36 -21.04
N HIS A 501 1.23 17.60 -20.00
CA HIS A 501 1.41 16.14 -20.00
C HIS A 501 0.27 15.45 -20.73
N GLN A 502 0.60 14.39 -21.47
CA GLN A 502 -0.37 13.48 -22.07
C GLN A 502 -0.05 12.05 -21.69
N TRP A 503 -1.07 11.32 -21.25
CA TRP A 503 -0.98 9.88 -21.04
C TRP A 503 -0.96 9.17 -22.38
N ARG A 504 0.06 8.34 -22.58
CA ARG A 504 0.22 7.52 -23.79
C ARG A 504 0.39 6.07 -23.42
N LYS A 505 -0.28 5.20 -24.14
CA LYS A 505 -0.06 3.76 -24.11
C LYS A 505 1.34 3.46 -24.61
N ALA A 506 1.94 2.49 -23.94
CA ALA A 506 3.12 1.79 -24.40
C ALA A 506 2.75 0.65 -25.35
#